data_AF-A0A6B1KMZ9-F1
#
_entry.id   AF-A0A6B1KMZ9-F1
#
_cell.length_a   1.000
_cell.length_b   1.000
_cell.length_c   1.000
_cell.angle_alpha   90.00
_cell.angle_beta   90.00
_cell.angle_gamma   90.00
#
_symmetry.space_group_name_H-M   'P 1'
#
loop_
_entity.id
_entity.type
_entity.pdbx_description
1 polymer ?
#
loop_
_entity_poly.entity_id
_entity_poly.type
_entity_poly.pdbx_seq_one_letter_code
_entity_poly.pdbx_strand_id
1 'polypeptide(L)'
;MEAVQFAATLTYGLLAYTLGAVAAAIVSVPTAGPGFLWPSYLLLGFSVITLCAALGHLVGRWSRSIFMAPVICALGCFVAIGAIGSPRGLGLFVLSGEPNVVVNTWPLVARISLATALLFAAIVLPDRQKRQRFRWPQTFGARVAASCAGFAVLVAFSSLIFAGPIRVDRAATDSPLCSTSSPRVCIWPEDRKYLPELTAMAERLDAVPQKWLNLPDTFYQSGLRPDPRYIPIDFSFSEGQLWFAAPNFAGVVIQRSITDKCEERSRVSAQKYSDAILQLDLWLEFRLMGSSKLSINSTLSDAQLSEPQRIVQASEGEQASWVDKQLKVIHNLPCQ
;
A
#
# COMPACT_ATOMS: atom_id res chain seq x y z
N MET A 1 -13.82 -38.07 7.35
CA MET A 1 -13.94 -36.95 8.31
C MET A 1 -12.84 -35.90 8.14
N GLU A 2 -11.55 -36.23 8.08
CA GLU A 2 -10.48 -35.22 7.92
C GLU A 2 -10.58 -34.35 6.65
N ALA A 3 -10.79 -34.97 5.47
CA ALA A 3 -10.97 -34.21 4.22
C ALA A 3 -12.20 -33.28 4.27
N VAL A 4 -13.25 -33.68 5.00
CA VAL A 4 -14.45 -32.87 5.21
C VAL A 4 -14.16 -31.67 6.11
N GLN A 5 -13.39 -31.87 7.19
CA GLN A 5 -12.96 -30.78 8.06
C GLN A 5 -12.09 -29.77 7.33
N PHE A 6 -11.12 -30.25 6.54
CA PHE A 6 -10.28 -29.39 5.71
C PHE A 6 -11.09 -28.62 4.67
N ALA A 7 -11.97 -29.30 3.93
CA ALA A 7 -12.86 -28.67 2.96
C ALA A 7 -13.77 -27.63 3.63
N ALA A 8 -14.29 -27.91 4.83
CA ALA A 8 -15.07 -26.95 5.59
C ALA A 8 -14.24 -25.71 5.96
N THR A 9 -13.03 -25.87 6.51
CA THR A 9 -12.15 -24.75 6.84
C THR A 9 -11.83 -23.88 5.62
N LEU A 10 -11.46 -24.50 4.50
CA LEU A 10 -11.18 -23.78 3.27
C LEU A 10 -12.42 -23.04 2.75
N THR A 11 -13.58 -23.72 2.73
CA THR A 11 -14.85 -23.13 2.28
C THR A 11 -15.25 -21.94 3.14
N TYR A 12 -15.16 -22.03 4.46
CA TYR A 12 -15.48 -20.89 5.34
C TYR A 12 -14.55 -19.70 5.11
N GLY A 13 -13.24 -19.94 4.98
CA GLY A 13 -12.26 -18.88 4.70
C GLY A 13 -12.51 -18.20 3.35
N LEU A 14 -12.71 -19.00 2.30
CA LEU A 14 -12.98 -18.48 0.95
C LEU A 14 -14.34 -17.78 0.86
N LEU A 15 -15.36 -18.27 1.55
CA LEU A 15 -16.68 -17.65 1.61
C LEU A 15 -16.61 -16.27 2.27
N ALA A 16 -15.97 -16.17 3.44
CA ALA A 16 -15.79 -14.90 4.14
C ALA A 16 -15.04 -13.88 3.26
N TYR A 17 -13.96 -14.32 2.60
CA TYR A 17 -13.19 -13.49 1.68
C TYR A 17 -14.02 -13.02 0.48
N THR A 18 -14.77 -13.93 -0.15
CA THR A 18 -15.61 -13.61 -1.32
C THR A 18 -16.73 -12.66 -0.94
N LEU A 19 -17.38 -12.86 0.20
CA LEU A 19 -18.41 -11.95 0.70
C LEU A 19 -17.84 -10.55 0.96
N GLY A 20 -16.64 -10.44 1.53
CA GLY A 20 -15.95 -9.17 1.70
C GLY A 20 -15.65 -8.47 0.37
N ALA A 21 -15.13 -9.22 -0.62
CA ALA A 21 -14.85 -8.70 -1.96
C ALA A 21 -16.13 -8.24 -2.67
N VAL A 22 -17.22 -9.02 -2.58
CA VAL A 22 -18.53 -8.67 -3.15
C VAL A 22 -19.13 -7.45 -2.47
N ALA A 23 -19.06 -7.36 -1.14
CA ALA A 23 -19.54 -6.18 -0.41
C ALA A 23 -18.76 -4.92 -0.81
N ALA A 24 -17.43 -5.01 -0.86
CA ALA A 24 -16.59 -3.91 -1.35
C ALA A 24 -16.94 -3.52 -2.80
N ALA A 25 -17.25 -4.52 -3.64
CA ALA A 25 -17.69 -4.29 -5.01
C ALA A 25 -19.00 -3.50 -5.06
N ILE A 26 -20.03 -3.98 -4.37
CA ILE A 26 -21.38 -3.37 -4.35
C ILE A 26 -21.30 -1.91 -3.92
N VAL A 27 -20.53 -1.62 -2.87
CA VAL A 27 -20.40 -0.25 -2.34
C VAL A 27 -19.65 0.68 -3.29
N SER A 28 -18.66 0.16 -4.01
CA SER A 28 -17.74 1.00 -4.79
C SER A 28 -18.13 1.14 -6.26
N VAL A 29 -18.74 0.13 -6.87
CA VAL A 29 -19.12 0.12 -8.31
C VAL A 29 -19.82 1.40 -8.79
N PRO A 30 -20.75 2.03 -8.02
CA PRO A 30 -21.40 3.26 -8.48
C PRO A 30 -20.46 4.45 -8.68
N THR A 31 -19.32 4.47 -7.98
CA THR A 31 -18.36 5.59 -7.99
C THR A 31 -17.00 5.21 -8.53
N ALA A 32 -16.74 3.93 -8.73
CA ALA A 32 -15.44 3.43 -9.14
C ALA A 32 -15.17 3.73 -10.63
N GLY A 33 -13.92 4.03 -10.95
CA GLY A 33 -13.48 4.13 -12.33
C GLY A 33 -13.28 2.76 -13.01
N PRO A 34 -12.99 2.75 -14.32
CA PRO A 34 -12.61 1.53 -15.01
C PRO A 34 -11.35 0.95 -14.37
N GLY A 35 -11.24 -0.38 -14.23
CA GLY A 35 -10.12 -1.02 -13.53
C GLY A 35 -10.34 -1.26 -12.05
N PHE A 36 -11.56 -1.08 -11.55
CA PHE A 36 -11.92 -1.43 -10.18
C PHE A 36 -11.94 -2.95 -9.92
N LEU A 37 -11.41 -3.39 -8.77
CA LEU A 37 -11.22 -4.79 -8.33
C LEU A 37 -10.43 -5.66 -9.32
N TRP A 38 -9.11 -5.61 -9.20
CA TRP A 38 -8.25 -6.39 -10.08
C TRP A 38 -8.32 -7.87 -9.69
N PRO A 39 -8.65 -8.77 -10.64
CA PRO A 39 -8.73 -10.19 -10.36
C PRO A 39 -7.43 -10.77 -9.79
N SER A 40 -6.28 -10.20 -10.16
CA SER A 40 -4.98 -10.66 -9.68
C SER A 40 -4.76 -10.43 -8.18
N TYR A 41 -5.26 -9.32 -7.60
CA TYR A 41 -5.26 -9.14 -6.14
C TYR A 41 -6.21 -10.11 -5.44
N LEU A 42 -7.36 -10.40 -6.07
CA LEU A 42 -8.31 -11.39 -5.54
C LEU A 42 -7.67 -12.78 -5.50
N LEU A 43 -7.10 -13.23 -6.63
CA LEU A 43 -6.41 -14.51 -6.74
C LEU A 43 -5.24 -14.62 -5.76
N LEU A 44 -4.51 -13.53 -5.51
CA LEU A 44 -3.48 -13.51 -4.48
C LEU A 44 -4.09 -13.81 -3.10
N GLY A 45 -5.18 -13.14 -2.72
CA GLY A 45 -5.89 -13.42 -1.46
C GLY A 45 -6.40 -14.86 -1.36
N PHE A 46 -7.01 -15.40 -2.43
CA PHE A 46 -7.42 -16.81 -2.52
C PHE A 46 -6.25 -17.77 -2.29
N SER A 47 -5.08 -17.49 -2.90
CA SER A 47 -3.89 -18.32 -2.76
C SER A 47 -3.37 -18.35 -1.32
N VAL A 48 -3.40 -17.21 -0.62
CA VAL A 48 -2.94 -17.09 0.77
C VAL A 48 -3.85 -17.84 1.72
N ILE A 49 -5.17 -17.70 1.57
CA ILE A 49 -6.14 -18.44 2.40
C ILE A 49 -5.96 -19.94 2.21
N THR A 50 -5.79 -20.38 0.96
CA THR A 50 -5.55 -21.79 0.62
C THR A 50 -4.25 -22.29 1.23
N LEU A 51 -3.17 -21.51 1.13
CA LEU A 51 -1.86 -21.82 1.70
C LEU A 51 -1.94 -21.96 3.24
N CYS A 52 -2.54 -20.99 3.92
CA CYS A 52 -2.70 -21.02 5.38
C CYS A 52 -3.57 -22.19 5.85
N ALA A 53 -4.67 -22.47 5.16
CA ALA A 53 -5.54 -23.60 5.48
C ALA A 53 -4.80 -24.93 5.30
N ALA A 54 -4.06 -25.10 4.19
CA ALA A 54 -3.28 -26.30 3.91
C ALA A 54 -2.16 -26.53 4.94
N LEU A 55 -1.41 -25.47 5.29
CA LEU A 55 -0.37 -25.54 6.32
C LEU A 55 -0.95 -25.88 7.69
N GLY A 56 -2.04 -25.20 8.09
CA GLY A 56 -2.74 -25.48 9.34
C GLY A 56 -3.20 -26.93 9.44
N HIS A 57 -3.71 -27.48 8.33
CA HIS A 57 -4.11 -28.89 8.26
C HIS A 57 -2.91 -29.84 8.40
N LEU A 58 -1.82 -29.59 7.65
CA LEU A 58 -0.59 -30.40 7.71
C LEU A 58 0.01 -30.41 9.12
N VAL A 59 0.13 -29.25 9.76
CA VAL A 59 0.64 -29.13 11.13
C VAL A 59 -0.30 -29.80 12.13
N GLY A 60 -1.62 -29.64 11.96
CA GLY A 60 -2.63 -30.28 12.79
C GLY A 60 -2.51 -31.82 12.80
N ARG A 61 -2.16 -32.42 11.66
CA ARG A 61 -1.93 -33.88 11.56
C ARG A 61 -0.66 -34.35 12.28
N TRP A 62 0.32 -33.47 12.44
CA TRP A 62 1.55 -33.79 13.18
C TRP A 62 1.46 -33.48 14.68
N SER A 63 0.56 -32.59 15.09
CA SER A 63 0.38 -32.22 16.50
C SER A 63 -0.62 -33.10 17.24
N ARG A 64 -0.25 -33.58 18.43
CA ARG A 64 -1.18 -34.27 19.36
C ARG A 64 -2.06 -33.30 20.14
N SER A 65 -1.75 -32.00 20.13
CA SER A 65 -2.45 -30.98 20.89
C SER A 65 -3.48 -30.24 20.03
N ILE A 66 -4.72 -30.22 20.51
CA ILE A 66 -5.88 -29.56 19.90
C ILE A 66 -5.76 -28.03 19.99
N PHE A 67 -5.05 -27.52 21.02
CA PHE A 67 -4.92 -26.07 21.25
C PHE A 67 -3.63 -25.50 20.65
N MET A 68 -2.53 -26.24 20.72
CA MET A 68 -1.23 -25.72 20.32
C MET A 68 -1.11 -25.56 18.80
N ALA A 69 -1.66 -26.50 18.01
CA ALA A 69 -1.56 -26.44 16.55
C ALA A 69 -2.28 -25.22 15.94
N PRO A 70 -3.54 -24.91 16.29
CA PRO A 70 -4.20 -23.70 15.79
C PRO A 70 -3.48 -22.42 16.19
N VAL A 71 -3.04 -22.32 17.45
CA VAL A 71 -2.34 -21.12 17.96
C VAL A 71 -1.01 -20.91 17.26
N ILE A 72 -0.17 -21.94 17.16
CA ILE A 72 1.13 -21.86 16.48
C ILE A 72 0.94 -21.61 14.98
N CYS A 73 -0.07 -22.23 14.33
CA CYS A 73 -0.31 -21.98 12.91
C CYS A 73 -0.84 -20.57 12.66
N ALA A 74 -1.77 -20.08 13.48
CA ALA A 74 -2.30 -18.73 13.34
C ALA A 74 -1.21 -17.69 13.58
N LEU A 75 -0.48 -17.79 14.70
CA LEU A 75 0.64 -16.89 14.99
C LEU A 75 1.77 -17.04 13.96
N GLY A 76 2.11 -18.26 13.56
CA GLY A 76 3.15 -18.53 12.58
C GLY A 76 2.79 -18.00 11.19
N CYS A 77 1.56 -18.18 10.73
CA CYS A 77 1.08 -17.59 9.49
C CYS A 77 1.05 -16.06 9.60
N PHE A 78 0.55 -15.51 10.71
CA PHE A 78 0.54 -14.07 10.92
C PHE A 78 1.94 -13.46 10.91
N VAL A 79 2.90 -14.06 11.62
CA VAL A 79 4.29 -13.64 11.64
C VAL A 79 4.95 -13.84 10.29
N ALA A 80 4.71 -14.96 9.59
CA ALA A 80 5.28 -15.19 8.26
C ALA A 80 4.73 -14.16 7.24
N ILE A 81 3.42 -13.88 7.30
CA ILE A 81 2.81 -12.83 6.49
C ILE A 81 3.45 -11.49 6.87
N GLY A 82 3.44 -11.08 8.14
CA GLY A 82 3.96 -9.77 8.55
C GLY A 82 5.47 -9.56 8.32
N ALA A 83 6.30 -10.55 8.65
CA ALA A 83 7.76 -10.41 8.64
C ALA A 83 8.38 -10.61 7.24
N ILE A 84 7.90 -11.60 6.48
CA ILE A 84 8.47 -11.94 5.17
C ILE A 84 7.46 -11.86 4.03
N GLY A 85 6.18 -11.68 4.31
CA GLY A 85 5.15 -11.56 3.28
C GLY A 85 5.08 -10.18 2.63
N SER A 86 5.87 -9.20 3.08
CA SER A 86 5.87 -7.86 2.51
C SER A 86 6.23 -7.89 1.01
N PRO A 87 5.86 -6.88 0.22
CA PRO A 87 6.20 -6.80 -1.20
C PRO A 87 7.71 -6.87 -1.49
N ARG A 88 8.55 -6.53 -0.51
CA ARG A 88 10.02 -6.62 -0.58
C ARG A 88 10.57 -8.01 -0.20
N GLY A 89 9.74 -8.86 0.40
CA GLY A 89 10.07 -10.25 0.74
C GLY A 89 9.40 -11.23 -0.24
N LEU A 90 8.71 -12.23 0.31
CA LEU A 90 7.96 -13.23 -0.44
C LEU A 90 6.67 -12.67 -1.05
N GLY A 91 6.26 -11.44 -0.76
CA GLY A 91 5.08 -10.82 -1.39
C GLY A 91 3.83 -11.68 -1.25
N LEU A 92 3.60 -12.21 -0.05
CA LEU A 92 2.46 -13.08 0.27
C LEU A 92 1.20 -12.26 0.50
N PHE A 93 1.30 -10.98 0.83
CA PHE A 93 0.14 -10.12 0.98
C PHE A 93 0.40 -8.75 0.36
N VAL A 94 -0.69 -8.09 -0.03
CA VAL A 94 -0.70 -6.70 -0.45
C VAL A 94 -1.85 -6.02 0.29
N LEU A 95 -1.52 -5.06 1.15
CA LEU A 95 -2.53 -4.28 1.90
C LEU A 95 -3.15 -3.18 1.03
N SER A 96 -2.33 -2.56 0.17
CA SER A 96 -2.75 -1.49 -0.72
C SER A 96 -2.34 -1.77 -2.18
N GLY A 97 -3.30 -1.62 -3.08
CA GLY A 97 -3.08 -1.64 -4.53
C GLY A 97 -3.22 -0.23 -5.07
N GLU A 98 -2.12 0.55 -5.02
CA GLU A 98 -2.10 1.86 -5.66
C GLU A 98 -2.30 1.71 -7.18
N PRO A 99 -2.96 2.66 -7.86
CA PRO A 99 -3.30 2.51 -9.28
C PRO A 99 -2.10 2.37 -10.23
N ASN A 100 -0.93 2.84 -9.79
CA ASN A 100 0.35 2.80 -10.48
C ASN A 100 1.10 1.47 -10.32
N VAL A 101 0.58 0.51 -9.56
CA VAL A 101 1.19 -0.82 -9.38
C VAL A 101 0.21 -1.92 -9.69
N VAL A 102 0.73 -3.03 -10.20
CA VAL A 102 -0.07 -4.22 -10.54
C VAL A 102 0.57 -5.48 -9.99
N VAL A 103 -0.25 -6.50 -9.77
CA VAL A 103 0.26 -7.84 -9.47
C VAL A 103 0.84 -8.46 -10.74
N ASN A 104 2.13 -8.79 -10.71
CA ASN A 104 2.79 -9.49 -11.80
C ASN A 104 2.31 -10.94 -11.88
N THR A 105 1.92 -11.38 -13.08
CA THR A 105 1.36 -12.69 -13.35
C THR A 105 2.31 -13.83 -12.97
N TRP A 106 3.61 -13.71 -13.25
CA TRP A 106 4.56 -14.81 -13.01
C TRP A 106 4.77 -15.12 -11.51
N PRO A 107 5.12 -14.12 -10.68
CA PRO A 107 5.03 -14.20 -9.22
C PRO A 107 3.71 -14.76 -8.69
N LEU A 108 2.57 -14.32 -9.24
CA LEU A 108 1.26 -14.80 -8.80
C LEU A 108 1.08 -16.30 -9.07
N VAL A 109 1.45 -16.76 -10.26
CA VAL A 109 1.40 -18.19 -10.62
C VAL A 109 2.26 -19.02 -9.69
N ALA A 110 3.45 -18.57 -9.31
CA ALA A 110 4.30 -19.28 -8.36
C ALA A 110 3.62 -19.46 -6.97
N ARG A 111 2.90 -18.43 -6.50
CA ARG A 111 2.16 -18.47 -5.21
C ARG A 111 0.93 -19.38 -5.28
N ILE A 112 0.19 -19.32 -6.37
CA ILE A 112 -0.91 -20.26 -6.64
C ILE A 112 -0.39 -21.70 -6.74
N SER A 113 0.76 -21.90 -7.39
CA SER A 113 1.41 -23.22 -7.51
C SER A 113 1.82 -23.78 -6.15
N LEU A 114 2.36 -22.94 -5.26
CA LEU A 114 2.68 -23.37 -3.90
C LEU A 114 1.42 -23.70 -3.09
N ALA A 115 0.40 -22.84 -3.15
CA ALA A 115 -0.87 -23.06 -2.45
C ALA A 115 -1.54 -24.37 -2.90
N THR A 116 -1.56 -24.64 -4.21
CA THR A 116 -2.10 -25.89 -4.78
C THR A 116 -1.25 -27.12 -4.46
N ALA A 117 0.08 -27.02 -4.47
CA ALA A 117 0.96 -28.10 -4.06
C ALA A 117 0.77 -28.47 -2.57
N LEU A 118 0.63 -27.47 -1.69
CA LEU A 118 0.36 -27.69 -0.27
C LEU A 118 -1.04 -28.26 -0.03
N LEU A 119 -2.04 -27.78 -0.77
CA LEU A 119 -3.39 -28.34 -0.79
C LEU A 119 -3.36 -29.83 -1.17
N PHE A 120 -2.64 -30.19 -2.23
CA PHE A 120 -2.46 -31.57 -2.66
C PHE A 120 -1.76 -32.41 -1.58
N ALA A 121 -0.69 -31.89 -0.98
CA ALA A 121 0.00 -32.54 0.13
C ALA A 121 -0.90 -32.75 1.35
N ALA A 122 -1.73 -31.77 1.69
CA ALA A 122 -2.68 -31.85 2.81
C ALA A 122 -3.68 -33.00 2.65
N ILE A 123 -4.11 -33.28 1.41
CA ILE A 123 -5.06 -34.35 1.08
C ILE A 123 -4.35 -35.71 1.04
N VAL A 124 -3.19 -35.80 0.38
CA VAL A 124 -2.55 -37.07 0.03
C VAL A 124 -1.67 -37.63 1.15
N LEU A 125 -1.02 -36.78 1.96
CA LEU A 125 -0.12 -37.26 2.98
C LEU A 125 -0.89 -38.06 4.05
N PRO A 126 -0.35 -39.18 4.55
CA PRO A 126 -1.02 -39.98 5.57
C PRO A 126 -0.92 -39.33 6.95
N ASP A 127 -1.97 -39.49 7.76
CA ASP A 127 -1.95 -39.07 9.16
C ASP A 127 -0.93 -39.91 9.97
N ARG A 128 0.07 -39.21 10.52
CA ARG A 128 1.17 -39.81 11.29
C ARG A 128 0.67 -40.45 12.59
N GLN A 129 -0.40 -39.92 13.20
CA GLN A 129 -0.94 -40.44 14.45
C GLN A 129 -1.68 -41.75 14.25
N LYS A 130 -2.51 -41.83 13.21
CA LYS A 130 -3.17 -43.08 12.82
C LYS A 130 -2.17 -44.15 12.42
N ARG A 131 -1.10 -43.78 11.70
CA ARG A 131 -0.01 -44.71 11.33
C ARG A 131 0.75 -45.25 12.54
N GLN A 132 0.89 -44.48 13.62
CA GLN A 132 1.49 -44.96 14.87
C GLN A 132 0.56 -45.90 15.65
N ARG A 133 -0.75 -45.62 15.65
CA ARG A 133 -1.74 -46.45 16.36
C ARG A 133 -2.09 -47.74 15.63
N PHE A 134 -2.01 -47.72 14.30
CA PHE A 134 -2.44 -48.80 13.44
C PHE A 134 -1.33 -49.08 12.42
N ARG A 135 -0.68 -50.26 12.53
CA ARG A 135 0.37 -50.73 11.60
C ARG A 135 -0.20 -51.08 10.22
N TRP A 136 -0.86 -50.13 9.57
CA TRP A 136 -1.38 -50.35 8.23
C TRP A 136 -0.22 -50.36 7.23
N PRO A 137 -0.10 -51.43 6.41
CA PRO A 137 0.89 -51.44 5.35
C PRO A 137 0.57 -50.32 4.35
N GLN A 138 1.53 -49.44 4.12
CA GLN A 138 1.39 -48.46 3.04
C GLN A 138 1.42 -49.17 1.70
N THR A 139 0.37 -49.00 0.91
CA THR A 139 0.37 -49.40 -0.49
C THR A 139 1.43 -48.61 -1.25
N PHE A 140 2.00 -49.23 -2.30
CA PHE A 140 3.00 -48.58 -3.15
C PHE A 140 2.51 -47.23 -3.68
N GLY A 141 1.24 -47.14 -4.12
CA GLY A 141 0.63 -45.91 -4.60
C GLY A 141 0.63 -44.77 -3.58
N ALA A 142 0.39 -45.06 -2.29
CA ALA A 142 0.43 -44.03 -1.24
C ALA A 142 1.83 -43.45 -1.01
N ARG A 143 2.89 -44.27 -1.21
CA ARG A 143 4.27 -43.80 -1.11
C ARG A 143 4.63 -42.89 -2.29
N VAL A 144 4.29 -43.31 -3.51
CA VAL A 144 4.52 -42.52 -4.72
C VAL A 144 3.80 -41.18 -4.61
N ALA A 145 2.53 -41.18 -4.22
CA ALA A 145 1.75 -39.96 -4.08
C ALA A 145 2.33 -38.99 -3.03
N ALA A 146 2.81 -39.51 -1.88
CA ALA A 146 3.48 -38.71 -0.86
C ALA A 146 4.81 -38.11 -1.36
N SER A 147 5.62 -38.89 -2.09
CA SER A 147 6.87 -38.41 -2.70
C SER A 147 6.59 -37.33 -3.76
N CYS A 148 5.59 -37.54 -4.62
CA CYS A 148 5.17 -36.55 -5.61
C CYS A 148 4.68 -35.26 -4.95
N ALA A 149 3.89 -35.35 -3.88
CA ALA A 149 3.43 -34.18 -3.14
C ALA A 149 4.59 -33.40 -2.51
N GLY A 150 5.53 -34.10 -1.87
CA GLY A 150 6.73 -33.47 -1.30
C GLY A 150 7.59 -32.80 -2.37
N PHE A 151 7.82 -33.47 -3.50
CA PHE A 151 8.55 -32.90 -4.63
C PHE A 151 7.85 -31.67 -5.22
N ALA A 152 6.53 -31.72 -5.42
CA ALA A 152 5.75 -30.60 -5.92
C ALA A 152 5.84 -29.37 -5.00
N VAL A 153 5.76 -29.57 -3.68
CA VAL A 153 5.92 -28.47 -2.71
C VAL A 153 7.32 -27.86 -2.79
N LEU A 154 8.36 -28.69 -2.89
CA LEU A 154 9.75 -28.20 -3.01
C LEU A 154 9.94 -27.39 -4.30
N VAL A 155 9.49 -27.90 -5.44
CA VAL A 155 9.59 -27.19 -6.73
C VAL A 155 8.81 -25.87 -6.68
N ALA A 156 7.58 -25.88 -6.17
CA ALA A 156 6.78 -24.67 -6.07
C ALA A 156 7.39 -23.65 -5.11
N PHE A 157 7.94 -24.09 -3.98
CA PHE A 157 8.64 -23.22 -3.04
C PHE A 157 9.90 -22.61 -3.66
N SER A 158 10.71 -23.40 -4.36
CA SER A 158 11.87 -22.89 -5.10
C SER A 158 11.45 -21.87 -6.15
N SER A 159 10.33 -22.07 -6.84
CA SER A 159 9.84 -21.11 -7.84
C SER A 159 9.54 -19.72 -7.25
N LEU A 160 9.12 -19.63 -5.98
CA LEU A 160 8.89 -18.33 -5.33
C LEU A 160 10.15 -17.48 -5.22
N ILE A 161 11.30 -18.12 -4.98
CA ILE A 161 12.59 -17.45 -4.82
C ILE A 161 13.00 -16.80 -6.15
N PHE A 162 12.68 -17.43 -7.28
CA PHE A 162 13.06 -16.97 -8.62
C PHE A 162 11.96 -16.17 -9.34
N ALA A 163 10.74 -16.14 -8.83
CA ALA A 163 9.63 -15.52 -9.54
C ALA A 163 9.72 -13.99 -9.57
N GLY A 164 10.48 -13.37 -8.65
CA GLY A 164 10.63 -11.93 -8.56
C GLY A 164 9.52 -11.24 -7.75
N PRO A 165 9.44 -9.90 -7.82
CA PRO A 165 8.54 -9.10 -6.98
C PRO A 165 7.08 -9.27 -7.39
N ILE A 166 6.19 -9.46 -6.41
CA ILE A 166 4.76 -9.66 -6.66
C ILE A 166 4.08 -8.42 -7.23
N ARG A 167 4.57 -7.23 -6.87
CA ARG A 167 4.09 -5.94 -7.41
C ARG A 167 5.14 -5.39 -8.36
N VAL A 168 4.69 -4.93 -9.50
CA VAL A 168 5.49 -4.20 -10.48
C VAL A 168 4.77 -2.93 -10.86
N ASP A 169 5.53 -1.94 -11.33
CA ASP A 169 4.95 -0.70 -11.82
C ASP A 169 4.05 -0.98 -13.03
N ARG A 170 2.89 -0.32 -13.03
CA ARG A 170 1.95 -0.33 -14.14
C ARG A 170 2.45 0.62 -15.21
N ALA A 171 2.29 0.24 -16.47
CA ALA A 171 2.41 1.20 -17.56
C ALA A 171 1.38 2.34 -17.37
N ALA A 172 1.83 3.58 -17.55
CA ALA A 172 0.94 4.75 -17.55
C ALA A 172 -0.22 4.54 -18.54
N THR A 173 -1.40 5.03 -18.18
CA THR A 173 -2.54 5.04 -19.12
C THR A 173 -2.31 6.08 -20.22
N ASP A 174 -2.69 5.75 -21.45
CA ASP A 174 -2.64 6.70 -22.58
C ASP A 174 -3.70 7.81 -22.44
N SER A 175 -4.70 7.60 -21.58
CA SER A 175 -5.81 8.53 -21.35
C SER A 175 -6.00 8.83 -19.86
N PRO A 176 -5.13 9.64 -19.24
CA PRO A 176 -5.33 10.11 -17.86
C PRO A 176 -6.59 10.98 -17.79
N LEU A 177 -7.30 10.91 -16.67
CA LEU A 177 -8.46 11.77 -16.43
C LEU A 177 -7.97 13.08 -15.82
N CYS A 178 -8.15 14.19 -16.53
CA CYS A 178 -7.70 15.51 -16.08
C CYS A 178 -8.86 16.47 -15.80
N SER A 179 -8.71 17.34 -14.81
CA SER A 179 -9.61 18.48 -14.60
C SER A 179 -9.46 19.52 -15.72
N THR A 180 -10.45 20.39 -15.86
CA THR A 180 -10.43 21.54 -16.78
C THR A 180 -10.00 22.86 -16.12
N SER A 181 -9.71 22.82 -14.80
CA SER A 181 -9.22 23.96 -14.02
C SER A 181 -7.79 24.33 -14.37
N SER A 182 -7.33 25.48 -13.89
CA SER A 182 -5.91 25.84 -13.85
C SER A 182 -5.51 26.08 -12.39
N PRO A 183 -4.50 25.38 -11.83
CA PRO A 183 -3.79 24.23 -12.39
C PRO A 183 -4.68 23.03 -12.73
N ARG A 184 -4.29 22.25 -13.74
CA ARG A 184 -4.95 20.98 -14.05
C ARG A 184 -4.52 19.89 -13.08
N VAL A 185 -5.43 18.99 -12.74
CA VAL A 185 -5.12 17.80 -11.94
C VAL A 185 -5.43 16.58 -12.78
N CYS A 186 -4.42 15.76 -13.06
CA CYS A 186 -4.51 14.52 -13.82
C CYS A 186 -4.35 13.31 -12.90
N ILE A 187 -5.32 12.40 -12.95
CA ILE A 187 -5.39 11.19 -12.12
C ILE A 187 -5.60 9.93 -12.97
N TRP A 188 -5.39 8.77 -12.34
CA TRP A 188 -5.80 7.50 -12.89
C TRP A 188 -7.34 7.45 -13.02
N PRO A 189 -7.89 6.91 -14.13
CA PRO A 189 -9.35 6.83 -14.33
C PRO A 189 -10.09 6.11 -13.20
N GLU A 190 -9.48 5.10 -12.58
CA GLU A 190 -9.94 4.35 -11.42
C GLU A 190 -10.35 5.28 -10.26
N ASP A 191 -9.65 6.41 -10.12
CA ASP A 191 -9.77 7.37 -9.03
C ASP A 191 -10.70 8.55 -9.32
N ARG A 192 -11.49 8.49 -10.40
CA ARG A 192 -12.42 9.55 -10.84
C ARG A 192 -13.23 10.24 -9.73
N LYS A 193 -13.63 9.49 -8.70
CA LYS A 193 -14.44 10.01 -7.59
C LYS A 193 -13.71 11.04 -6.72
N TYR A 194 -12.38 11.02 -6.76
CA TYR A 194 -11.50 11.93 -6.02
C TYR A 194 -11.19 13.22 -6.79
N LEU A 195 -11.40 13.24 -8.10
CA LEU A 195 -11.05 14.39 -8.93
C LEU A 195 -11.67 15.72 -8.48
N PRO A 196 -12.97 15.80 -8.09
CA PRO A 196 -13.55 17.07 -7.67
C PRO A 196 -12.85 17.68 -6.45
N GLU A 197 -12.56 16.88 -5.43
CA GLU A 197 -11.89 17.36 -4.22
C GLU A 197 -10.43 17.72 -4.49
N LEU A 198 -9.71 16.91 -5.27
CA LEU A 198 -8.34 17.22 -5.69
C LEU A 198 -8.26 18.50 -6.55
N THR A 199 -9.27 18.73 -7.39
CA THR A 199 -9.40 19.96 -8.17
C THR A 199 -9.62 21.16 -7.25
N ALA A 200 -10.52 21.05 -6.27
CA ALA A 200 -10.75 22.10 -5.29
C ALA A 200 -9.49 22.40 -4.46
N MET A 201 -8.67 21.39 -4.14
CA MET A 201 -7.36 21.59 -3.51
C MET A 201 -6.43 22.41 -4.42
N ALA A 202 -6.30 22.06 -5.71
CA ALA A 202 -5.47 22.81 -6.64
C ALA A 202 -5.95 24.26 -6.84
N GLU A 203 -7.26 24.48 -6.93
CA GLU A 203 -7.85 25.82 -7.04
C GLU A 203 -7.61 26.67 -5.78
N ARG A 204 -7.72 26.07 -4.59
CA ARG A 204 -7.37 26.74 -3.33
C ARG A 204 -5.90 27.16 -3.32
N LEU A 205 -5.01 26.38 -3.93
CA LEU A 205 -3.59 26.70 -4.04
C LEU A 205 -3.32 27.84 -5.01
N ASP A 206 -4.01 27.85 -6.16
CA ASP A 206 -3.90 28.91 -7.16
C ASP A 206 -4.40 30.26 -6.63
N ALA A 207 -5.42 30.23 -5.79
CA ALA A 207 -5.97 31.40 -5.12
C ALA A 207 -5.05 32.00 -4.03
N VAL A 208 -3.95 31.32 -3.66
CA VAL A 208 -3.02 31.81 -2.64
C VAL A 208 -2.27 33.05 -3.15
N PRO A 209 -2.39 34.23 -2.51
CA PRO A 209 -1.81 35.47 -3.02
C PRO A 209 -0.31 35.60 -2.68
N GLN A 210 0.50 34.57 -2.99
CA GLN A 210 1.92 34.52 -2.70
C GLN A 210 2.75 34.40 -3.97
N LYS A 211 3.54 35.44 -4.27
CA LYS A 211 4.33 35.51 -5.51
C LYS A 211 5.51 34.53 -5.59
N TRP A 212 5.94 33.98 -4.45
CA TRP A 212 7.04 33.02 -4.42
C TRP A 212 6.59 31.60 -4.79
N LEU A 213 5.28 31.32 -4.74
CA LEU A 213 4.75 30.02 -5.10
C LEU A 213 4.87 29.80 -6.61
N ASN A 214 5.61 28.76 -6.97
CA ASN A 214 5.80 28.29 -8.33
C ASN A 214 4.94 27.03 -8.54
N LEU A 215 3.66 27.23 -8.84
CA LEU A 215 2.74 26.13 -9.11
C LEU A 215 3.04 25.46 -10.46
N PRO A 216 2.93 24.13 -10.57
CA PRO A 216 2.90 23.48 -11.87
C PRO A 216 1.61 23.81 -12.62
N ASP A 217 1.70 23.93 -13.94
CA ASP A 217 0.51 24.03 -14.81
C ASP A 217 -0.38 22.78 -14.70
N THR A 218 0.19 21.64 -14.33
CA THR A 218 -0.51 20.37 -14.20
C THR A 218 0.11 19.51 -13.09
N PHE A 219 -0.73 19.12 -12.13
CA PHE A 219 -0.43 18.10 -11.13
C PHE A 219 -0.74 16.71 -11.71
N TYR A 220 0.22 15.79 -11.64
CA TYR A 220 0.06 14.41 -12.07
C TYR A 220 0.08 13.49 -10.87
N GLN A 221 -0.85 12.55 -10.83
CA GLN A 221 -0.80 11.45 -9.89
C GLN A 221 0.38 10.52 -10.26
N SER A 222 1.05 9.98 -9.24
CA SER A 222 2.19 9.09 -9.39
C SER A 222 1.91 7.95 -10.37
N GLY A 223 2.88 7.68 -11.24
CA GLY A 223 2.83 6.62 -12.26
C GLY A 223 2.12 6.99 -13.57
N LEU A 224 1.51 8.18 -13.69
CA LEU A 224 0.96 8.65 -14.96
C LEU A 224 2.04 9.15 -15.92
N ARG A 225 3.24 9.44 -15.43
CA ARG A 225 4.37 9.88 -16.24
C ARG A 225 5.46 8.80 -16.22
N PRO A 226 5.97 8.38 -17.40
CA PRO A 226 6.92 7.27 -17.49
C PRO A 226 8.35 7.65 -17.08
N ASP A 227 8.67 8.94 -16.98
CA ASP A 227 10.03 9.41 -16.64
C ASP A 227 10.23 9.41 -15.10
N PRO A 228 11.18 8.63 -14.57
CA PRO A 228 11.45 8.54 -13.14
C PRO A 228 11.79 9.88 -12.47
N ARG A 229 12.26 10.87 -13.23
CA ARG A 229 12.56 12.22 -12.71
C ARG A 229 11.31 12.94 -12.19
N TYR A 230 10.13 12.48 -12.59
CA TYR A 230 8.86 13.06 -12.16
C TYR A 230 8.30 12.43 -10.88
N ILE A 231 8.82 11.29 -10.44
CA ILE A 231 8.37 10.61 -9.20
C ILE A 231 8.39 11.56 -7.98
N PRO A 232 9.43 12.39 -7.75
CA PRO A 232 9.45 13.28 -6.59
C PRO A 232 8.42 14.42 -6.67
N ILE A 233 7.93 14.74 -7.87
CA ILE A 233 7.03 15.89 -8.11
C ILE A 233 5.62 15.45 -8.56
N ASP A 234 5.35 14.15 -8.57
CA ASP A 234 4.01 13.59 -8.74
C ASP A 234 3.37 13.46 -7.35
N PHE A 235 2.07 13.71 -7.27
CA PHE A 235 1.36 13.51 -6.01
C PHE A 235 0.88 12.06 -5.90
N SER A 236 0.76 11.59 -4.66
CA SER A 236 0.17 10.29 -4.36
C SER A 236 -0.85 10.42 -3.24
N PHE A 237 -1.83 9.52 -3.23
CA PHE A 237 -2.65 9.26 -2.07
C PHE A 237 -2.93 7.76 -2.02
N SER A 238 -2.99 7.21 -0.81
CA SER A 238 -3.12 5.78 -0.60
C SER A 238 -4.52 5.43 -0.12
N GLU A 239 -5.00 4.24 -0.47
CA GLU A 239 -6.22 3.63 0.10
C GLU A 239 -7.48 4.52 -0.03
N GLY A 240 -7.49 5.41 -1.03
CA GLY A 240 -8.60 6.31 -1.23
C GLY A 240 -8.73 7.43 -0.19
N GLN A 241 -7.64 7.68 0.53
CA GLN A 241 -7.56 8.62 1.63
C GLN A 241 -6.95 9.94 1.15
N LEU A 242 -7.79 10.94 0.89
CA LEU A 242 -7.38 12.25 0.37
C LEU A 242 -6.49 13.07 1.30
N TRP A 243 -6.38 12.70 2.57
CA TRP A 243 -5.52 13.41 3.51
C TRP A 243 -4.04 13.32 3.14
N PHE A 244 -3.63 12.32 2.36
CA PHE A 244 -2.28 12.27 1.79
C PHE A 244 -2.10 13.24 0.61
N ALA A 245 -3.17 13.69 -0.04
CA ALA A 245 -3.06 14.53 -1.24
C ALA A 245 -2.56 15.95 -0.90
N ALA A 246 -3.09 16.56 0.16
CA ALA A 246 -2.67 17.90 0.60
C ALA A 246 -1.16 18.01 0.90
N PRO A 247 -0.54 17.16 1.75
CA PRO A 247 0.90 17.19 1.98
C PRO A 247 1.71 16.92 0.70
N ASN A 248 1.21 16.06 -0.20
CA ASN A 248 1.88 15.83 -1.48
C ASN A 248 1.84 17.09 -2.38
N PHE A 249 0.69 17.77 -2.48
CA PHE A 249 0.56 19.02 -3.26
C PHE A 249 1.46 20.13 -2.68
N ALA A 250 1.43 20.29 -1.35
CA ALA A 250 2.27 21.25 -0.64
C ALA A 250 3.77 20.96 -0.89
N GLY A 251 4.21 19.71 -0.71
CA GLY A 251 5.57 19.27 -0.96
C GLY A 251 6.04 19.53 -2.39
N VAL A 252 5.21 19.24 -3.40
CA VAL A 252 5.52 19.52 -4.82
C VAL A 252 5.75 21.01 -5.04
N VAL A 253 4.88 21.86 -4.50
CA VAL A 253 4.98 23.31 -4.67
C VAL A 253 6.16 23.87 -3.89
N ILE A 254 6.41 23.43 -2.65
CA ILE A 254 7.59 23.82 -1.87
C ILE A 254 8.86 23.46 -2.63
N GLN A 255 8.99 22.24 -3.13
CA GLN A 255 10.17 21.80 -3.87
C GLN A 255 10.42 22.63 -5.15
N ARG A 256 9.35 23.04 -5.85
CA ARG A 256 9.44 23.89 -7.05
C ARG A 256 9.71 25.36 -6.74
N SER A 257 9.24 25.84 -5.61
CA SER A 257 9.30 27.26 -5.22
C SER A 257 10.59 27.60 -4.48
N ILE A 258 11.08 26.66 -3.69
CA ILE A 258 12.25 26.82 -2.83
C ILE A 258 13.38 25.95 -3.38
N THR A 259 14.22 26.53 -4.23
CA THR A 259 15.42 25.86 -4.72
C THR A 259 16.54 26.02 -3.69
N ASP A 260 16.82 25.00 -2.89
CA ASP A 260 18.03 25.00 -2.05
C ASP A 260 19.26 24.80 -2.94
N LYS A 261 20.19 25.76 -2.91
CA LYS A 261 21.47 25.69 -3.64
C LYS A 261 22.61 25.20 -2.75
N CYS A 262 22.31 24.85 -1.52
CA CYS A 262 23.26 24.59 -0.46
C CYS A 262 23.50 23.08 -0.36
N GLU A 263 24.70 22.61 -0.72
CA GLU A 263 25.03 21.17 -0.69
C GLU A 263 25.28 20.68 0.74
N GLU A 264 25.91 21.51 1.58
CA GLU A 264 26.15 21.22 2.99
C GLU A 264 25.72 22.36 3.91
N ARG A 265 25.10 22.00 5.03
CA ARG A 265 24.67 22.90 6.10
C ARG A 265 25.15 22.36 7.44
N SER A 266 25.52 23.26 8.36
CA SER A 266 25.77 22.88 9.75
C SER A 266 24.53 22.19 10.33
N ARG A 267 24.69 21.26 11.29
CA ARG A 267 23.55 20.57 11.91
C ARG A 267 22.48 21.54 12.46
N VAL A 268 22.91 22.67 13.02
CA VAL A 268 22.01 23.71 13.54
C VAL A 268 21.28 24.43 12.40
N SER A 269 22.00 24.76 11.32
CA SER A 269 21.40 25.38 10.13
C SER A 269 20.42 24.43 9.42
N ALA A 270 20.77 23.15 9.32
CA ALA A 270 19.92 22.12 8.74
C ALA A 270 18.62 21.94 9.54
N GLN A 271 18.69 21.93 10.87
CA GLN A 271 17.49 21.86 11.71
C GLN A 271 16.58 23.07 11.49
N LYS A 272 17.13 24.29 11.53
CA LYS A 272 16.34 25.52 11.28
C LYS A 272 15.72 25.56 9.89
N TYR A 273 16.45 25.07 8.89
CA TYR A 273 15.94 24.93 7.53
C TYR A 273 14.76 23.95 7.49
N SER A 274 14.92 22.75 8.05
CA SER A 274 13.87 21.74 8.10
C SER A 274 12.63 22.21 8.87
N ASP A 275 12.83 22.93 10.00
CA ASP A 275 11.73 23.48 10.78
C ASP A 275 10.96 24.54 9.99
N ALA A 276 11.64 25.47 9.31
CA ALA A 276 11.00 26.50 8.50
C ALA A 276 10.24 25.91 7.29
N ILE A 277 10.82 24.90 6.63
CA ILE A 277 10.16 24.17 5.54
C ILE A 277 8.92 23.44 6.05
N LEU A 278 9.02 22.71 7.16
CA LEU A 278 7.88 22.02 7.77
C LEU A 278 6.74 22.99 8.12
N GLN A 279 7.06 24.16 8.66
CA GLN A 279 6.05 25.18 8.98
C GLN A 279 5.32 25.67 7.72
N LEU A 280 6.06 25.96 6.64
CA LEU A 280 5.47 26.37 5.36
C LEU A 280 4.62 25.25 4.73
N ASP A 281 5.09 24.02 4.80
CA ASP A 281 4.38 22.84 4.28
C ASP A 281 3.05 22.65 5.00
N LEU A 282 3.05 22.63 6.33
CA LEU A 282 1.84 22.54 7.15
C LEU A 282 0.85 23.68 6.89
N TRP A 283 1.36 24.91 6.72
CA TRP A 283 0.52 26.05 6.38
C TRP A 283 -0.16 25.87 5.01
N LEU A 284 0.57 25.42 3.99
CA LEU A 284 0.00 25.08 2.68
C LEU A 284 -0.99 23.92 2.78
N GLU A 285 -0.71 22.89 3.57
CA GLU A 285 -1.64 21.79 3.82
C GLU A 285 -2.97 22.27 4.38
N PHE A 286 -2.96 23.14 5.39
CA PHE A 286 -4.19 23.69 5.96
C PHE A 286 -4.97 24.53 4.95
N ARG A 287 -4.27 25.32 4.12
CA ARG A 287 -4.88 26.08 3.00
C ARG A 287 -5.54 25.13 2.00
N LEU A 288 -4.83 24.08 1.59
CA LEU A 288 -5.28 23.07 0.65
C LEU A 288 -6.49 22.29 1.16
N MET A 289 -6.57 22.01 2.46
CA MET A 289 -7.74 21.33 3.06
C MET A 289 -8.92 22.27 3.33
N GLY A 290 -8.72 23.59 3.29
CA GLY A 290 -9.74 24.56 3.70
C GLY A 290 -10.14 24.44 5.17
N SER A 291 -9.25 23.90 6.01
CA SER A 291 -9.50 23.58 7.42
C SER A 291 -8.23 23.84 8.22
N SER A 292 -8.38 24.32 9.46
CA SER A 292 -7.28 24.48 10.41
C SER A 292 -7.01 23.23 11.26
N LYS A 293 -7.63 22.10 10.93
CA LYS A 293 -7.43 20.83 11.62
C LYS A 293 -6.92 19.80 10.62
N LEU A 294 -5.85 19.11 11.00
CA LEU A 294 -5.44 17.90 10.29
C LEU A 294 -6.52 16.84 10.51
N SER A 295 -6.75 16.01 9.50
CA SER A 295 -7.80 15.00 9.53
C SER A 295 -7.46 13.77 10.40
N ILE A 296 -6.26 13.69 11.00
CA ILE A 296 -5.76 12.52 11.75
C ILE A 296 -4.83 12.93 12.91
N ASN A 297 -4.63 12.02 13.86
CA ASN A 297 -3.52 12.00 14.83
C ASN A 297 -2.16 12.01 14.11
N SER A 298 -1.68 13.21 13.79
CA SER A 298 -0.31 13.41 13.33
C SER A 298 0.67 12.96 14.42
N THR A 299 1.82 12.43 14.03
CA THR A 299 2.95 12.22 14.97
C THR A 299 3.64 13.53 15.35
N LEU A 300 3.25 14.64 14.71
CA LEU A 300 3.73 15.97 15.04
C LEU A 300 3.20 16.41 16.40
N SER A 301 4.06 17.09 17.15
CA SER A 301 3.67 17.67 18.44
C SER A 301 2.72 18.87 18.26
N ASP A 302 1.87 19.12 19.26
CA ASP A 302 1.01 20.31 19.29
C ASP A 302 1.81 21.61 19.12
N ALA A 303 3.05 21.63 19.61
CA ALA A 303 3.96 22.78 19.45
C ALA A 303 4.29 23.06 17.98
N GLN A 304 4.43 22.02 17.14
CA GLN A 304 4.71 22.17 15.71
C GLN A 304 3.47 22.59 14.91
N LEU A 305 2.28 22.16 15.36
CA LEU A 305 1.02 22.42 14.67
C LEU A 305 0.38 23.76 15.04
N SER A 306 0.62 24.26 16.25
CA SER A 306 -0.10 25.42 16.79
C SER A 306 0.07 26.69 15.94
N GLU A 307 1.29 26.97 15.48
CA GLU A 307 1.56 28.20 14.73
C GLU A 307 0.98 28.16 13.30
N PRO A 308 1.15 27.10 12.49
CA PRO A 308 0.52 27.04 11.17
C PRO A 308 -1.02 26.98 11.24
N GLN A 309 -1.59 26.35 12.28
CA GLN A 309 -3.03 26.35 12.51
C GLN A 309 -3.57 27.74 12.88
N ARG A 310 -2.82 28.49 13.68
CA ARG A 310 -3.17 29.87 14.02
C ARG A 310 -3.07 30.77 12.80
N ILE A 311 -1.99 30.64 12.03
CA ILE A 311 -1.71 31.56 10.92
C ILE A 311 -2.68 31.35 9.75
N VAL A 312 -3.10 30.11 9.45
CA VAL A 312 -4.06 29.87 8.34
C VAL A 312 -5.44 30.51 8.59
N GLN A 313 -5.80 30.74 9.86
CA GLN A 313 -7.02 31.44 10.26
C GLN A 313 -6.86 32.97 10.29
N ALA A 314 -5.62 33.47 10.19
CA ALA A 314 -5.32 34.89 10.21
C ALA A 314 -5.64 35.56 8.87
N SER A 315 -5.62 36.90 8.85
CA SER A 315 -5.80 37.67 7.61
C SER A 315 -4.69 37.37 6.58
N GLU A 316 -4.96 37.53 5.29
CA GLU A 316 -3.97 37.31 4.23
C GLU A 316 -2.70 38.15 4.40
N GLY A 317 -2.82 39.37 4.92
CA GLY A 317 -1.65 40.23 5.20
C GLY A 317 -0.77 39.68 6.33
N GLU A 318 -1.38 39.09 7.36
CA GLU A 318 -0.66 38.44 8.45
C GLU A 318 0.01 37.15 7.98
N GLN A 319 -0.71 36.34 7.17
CA GLN A 319 -0.16 35.14 6.54
C GLN A 319 1.05 35.48 5.68
N ALA A 320 0.92 36.47 4.78
CA ALA A 320 2.03 36.92 3.93
C ALA A 320 3.25 37.36 4.74
N SER A 321 3.03 38.16 5.79
CA SER A 321 4.10 38.64 6.67
C SER A 321 4.80 37.50 7.42
N TRP A 322 4.05 36.46 7.81
CA TRP A 322 4.60 35.27 8.47
C TRP A 322 5.38 34.40 7.48
N VAL A 323 4.85 34.17 6.28
CA VAL A 323 5.52 33.43 5.21
C VAL A 323 6.84 34.08 4.84
N ASP A 324 6.87 35.41 4.70
CA ASP A 324 8.10 36.17 4.43
C ASP A 324 9.17 35.94 5.52
N LYS A 325 8.77 35.76 6.78
CA LYS A 325 9.72 35.43 7.87
C LYS A 325 10.31 34.04 7.68
N GLN A 326 9.49 33.04 7.35
CA GLN A 326 9.97 31.68 7.12
C GLN A 326 10.91 31.62 5.91
N LEU A 327 10.55 32.29 4.82
CA LEU A 327 11.42 32.39 3.63
C LEU A 327 12.74 33.10 3.94
N LYS A 328 12.73 34.16 4.74
CA LYS A 328 13.96 34.82 5.21
C LYS A 328 14.83 33.89 6.05
N VAL A 329 14.25 33.06 6.91
CA VAL A 329 15.01 32.03 7.64
C VAL A 329 15.69 31.11 6.65
N ILE A 330 14.94 30.55 5.69
CA ILE A 330 15.46 29.62 4.70
C ILE A 330 16.62 30.21 3.88
N HIS A 331 16.45 31.44 3.37
CA HIS A 331 17.43 32.09 2.51
C HIS A 331 18.67 32.63 3.24
N ASN A 332 18.56 33.02 4.51
CA ASN A 332 19.66 33.63 5.25
C ASN A 332 20.52 32.62 6.04
N LEU A 333 20.15 31.34 6.03
CA LEU A 333 20.93 30.31 6.70
C LEU A 333 22.22 30.03 5.94
N PRO A 334 23.39 30.06 6.61
CA PRO A 334 24.68 29.89 5.95
C PRO A 334 24.87 28.45 5.41
N CYS A 335 25.46 28.36 4.23
CA CYS A 335 26.07 27.13 3.71
C CYS A 335 27.40 26.87 4.42
N GLN A 336 27.80 25.61 4.48
CA GLN A 336 29.14 25.22 4.93
C GLN A 336 30.11 25.05 3.77
#